data_AF-A0AAU3UKI0-F1
#
_entry.id   AF-A0AAU3UKI0-F1
#
_cell.length_a   1.000
_cell.length_b   1.000
_cell.length_c   1.000
_cell.angle_alpha   90.00
_cell.angle_beta   90.00
_cell.angle_gamma   90.00
#
_symmetry.space_group_name_H-M   'P 1'
#
loop_
_entity.id
_entity.type
_entity.pdbx_description
1 polymer ?
#
loop_
_entity_poly.entity_id
_entity_poly.type
_entity_poly.pdbx_seq_one_letter_code
_entity_poly.pdbx_strand_id
1 'polypeptide(L)'
;MAQPDPTPLQAPTDAHLRQLAAATLAETHNPGWPYGGGGPAVWSDCIDGALGGPAGKYCAAVHPDTLTALLDELTMLRGDGNALRVQQLQQALEHRSLELDSAQRRIAELESERTADGFGLQSLTAQGGVATLTTVPTTEQARELVLTMSLACGRMLDDGQAPNYVEFEVSPANARGYVVHVRRAEGPSPHTLRCDAEARAEAAEARIAELEQRVNELAAQRNPDDEVLVEGSWFHPADLPRILGNYMRGSDEDARKWKDAAVALHTANARIAELEQVTQYATARAVAAESKLDAERAEYAGWRPPAQVIENPEELAPLPVDAVIRTDLGGVARRVAGGWEGVGHSDTYPSEDVDLPVTVLWRPEVNRG
;
A
#
# COMPACT_ATOMS: atom_id res chain seq x y z
N MET A 1 -5.63 -44.83 -13.72
CA MET A 1 -6.81 -44.67 -12.84
C MET A 1 -6.73 -43.27 -12.26
N ALA A 2 -7.68 -42.40 -12.59
CA ALA A 2 -7.72 -41.04 -12.07
C ALA A 2 -8.03 -41.09 -10.56
N GLN A 3 -7.28 -40.34 -9.74
CA GLN A 3 -7.66 -40.14 -8.34
C GLN A 3 -8.98 -39.35 -8.31
N PRO A 4 -9.97 -39.76 -7.51
CA PRO A 4 -11.20 -39.00 -7.37
C PRO A 4 -10.89 -37.62 -6.78
N ASP A 5 -11.53 -36.59 -7.33
CA ASP A 5 -11.43 -35.22 -6.80
C ASP A 5 -11.79 -35.21 -5.31
N PRO A 6 -10.98 -34.55 -4.45
CA PRO A 6 -11.29 -34.45 -3.04
C PRO A 6 -12.60 -33.68 -2.87
N THR A 7 -13.59 -34.36 -2.31
CA THR A 7 -14.87 -33.73 -1.98
C THR A 7 -14.62 -32.55 -1.04
N PRO A 8 -15.17 -31.35 -1.31
CA PRO A 8 -14.96 -30.19 -0.45
C PRO A 8 -15.47 -30.51 0.96
N LEU A 9 -14.57 -30.44 1.94
CA LEU A 9 -14.90 -30.64 3.34
C LEU A 9 -15.93 -29.58 3.75
N GLN A 10 -17.12 -30.02 4.15
CA GLN A 10 -18.09 -29.13 4.77
C GLN A 10 -17.47 -28.55 6.05
N ALA A 11 -17.61 -27.24 6.24
CA ALA A 11 -17.11 -26.58 7.43
C ALA A 11 -17.81 -27.19 8.67
N PRO A 12 -17.06 -27.53 9.73
CA PRO A 12 -17.64 -28.12 10.93
C PRO A 12 -18.58 -27.14 11.62
N THR A 13 -19.71 -27.63 12.15
CA THR A 13 -20.66 -26.83 12.92
C THR A 13 -20.13 -26.56 14.34
N ASP A 14 -20.63 -25.52 15.03
CA ASP A 14 -20.26 -25.22 16.42
C ASP A 14 -20.47 -26.44 17.35
N ALA A 15 -21.55 -27.20 17.13
CA ALA A 15 -21.84 -28.43 17.88
C ALA A 15 -20.79 -29.51 17.62
N HIS A 16 -20.35 -29.67 16.36
CA HIS A 16 -19.28 -30.59 15.98
C HIS A 16 -17.95 -30.20 16.63
N LEU A 17 -17.60 -28.91 16.61
CA LEU A 17 -16.36 -28.41 17.23
C LEU A 17 -16.34 -28.63 18.75
N ARG A 18 -17.47 -28.42 19.44
CA ARG A 18 -17.60 -28.72 20.87
C ARG A 18 -17.45 -30.21 21.18
N GLN A 19 -18.07 -31.06 20.36
CA GLN A 19 -17.93 -32.50 20.50
C GLN A 19 -16.47 -32.94 20.32
N LEU A 20 -15.78 -32.37 19.32
CA LEU A 20 -14.37 -32.63 19.07
C LEU A 20 -13.48 -32.17 20.24
N ALA A 21 -13.71 -30.96 20.76
CA ALA A 21 -12.99 -30.43 21.92
C ALA A 21 -13.14 -31.35 23.15
N ALA A 22 -14.38 -31.77 23.45
CA ALA A 22 -14.66 -32.67 24.56
C ALA A 22 -14.01 -34.05 24.38
N ALA A 23 -14.03 -34.61 23.16
CA ALA A 23 -13.38 -35.88 22.86
C ALA A 23 -11.86 -35.80 23.03
N THR A 24 -11.23 -34.76 22.47
CA THR A 24 -9.79 -34.50 22.62
C THR A 24 -9.39 -34.35 24.07
N LEU A 25 -10.18 -33.64 24.87
CA LEU A 25 -9.92 -33.46 26.30
C LEU A 25 -10.05 -34.78 27.08
N ALA A 26 -11.06 -35.59 26.77
CA ALA A 26 -11.23 -36.90 27.39
C ALA A 26 -10.08 -37.86 27.05
N GLU A 27 -9.59 -37.84 25.81
CA GLU A 27 -8.48 -38.66 25.36
C GLU A 27 -7.16 -38.27 26.04
N THR A 28 -6.88 -36.98 26.14
CA THR A 28 -5.62 -36.46 26.71
C THR A 28 -5.55 -36.55 28.24
N HIS A 29 -6.69 -36.76 28.92
CA HIS A 29 -6.78 -36.96 30.36
C HIS A 29 -6.95 -38.44 30.77
N ASN A 30 -6.90 -39.38 29.83
CA ASN A 30 -7.03 -40.80 30.17
C ASN A 30 -5.85 -41.30 31.04
N PRO A 31 -6.11 -42.15 32.06
CA PRO A 31 -5.06 -42.77 32.85
C PRO A 31 -4.10 -43.57 31.97
N GLY A 32 -2.81 -43.21 31.97
CA GLY A 32 -1.79 -43.82 31.11
C GLY A 32 -1.27 -42.90 30.01
N TRP A 33 -1.89 -41.73 29.80
CA TRP A 33 -1.26 -40.67 29.02
C TRP A 33 -0.02 -40.17 29.76
N PRO A 34 1.14 -39.99 29.07
CA PRO A 34 2.44 -39.79 29.72
C PRO A 34 2.55 -38.59 30.67
N TYR A 35 1.55 -37.71 30.73
CA TYR A 35 1.63 -36.41 31.42
C TYR A 35 0.41 -36.07 32.31
N GLY A 36 -0.45 -37.05 32.60
CA GLY A 36 -1.29 -37.07 33.81
C GLY A 36 -2.34 -35.95 33.99
N GLY A 37 -2.77 -35.25 32.94
CA GLY A 37 -3.84 -34.26 33.04
C GLY A 37 -3.44 -32.96 33.77
N GLY A 38 -2.19 -32.53 33.66
CA GLY A 38 -1.61 -31.38 34.38
C GLY A 38 -2.14 -29.97 34.04
N GLY A 39 -3.35 -29.86 33.48
CA GLY A 39 -3.93 -28.58 33.06
C GLY A 39 -3.37 -28.02 31.74
N PRO A 40 -3.83 -26.83 31.30
CA PRO A 40 -3.63 -26.37 29.93
C PRO A 40 -2.18 -26.17 29.49
N ALA A 41 -1.32 -25.66 30.38
CA ALA A 41 0.10 -25.45 30.07
C ALA A 41 0.84 -26.78 29.82
N VAL A 42 0.55 -27.79 30.64
CA VAL A 42 1.13 -29.13 30.49
C VAL A 42 0.63 -29.78 29.20
N TRP A 43 -0.65 -29.59 28.86
CA TRP A 43 -1.20 -30.09 27.59
C TRP A 43 -0.48 -29.48 26.37
N SER A 44 -0.29 -28.16 26.34
CA SER A 44 0.37 -27.46 25.23
C SER A 44 1.79 -27.97 25.00
N ASP A 45 2.61 -28.06 26.05
CA ASP A 45 3.98 -28.56 25.96
C ASP A 45 4.03 -30.02 25.44
N CYS A 46 3.04 -30.84 25.82
CA CYS A 46 2.96 -32.23 25.38
C CYS A 46 2.58 -32.35 23.91
N ILE A 47 1.65 -31.54 23.43
CA ILE A 47 1.22 -31.55 22.03
C ILE A 47 2.34 -31.01 21.12
N ASP A 48 3.02 -29.95 21.53
CA ASP A 48 4.18 -29.43 20.80
C ASP A 48 5.30 -30.49 20.75
N GLY A 49 5.61 -31.10 21.89
CA GLY A 49 6.63 -32.16 21.97
C GLY A 49 6.29 -33.42 21.17
N ALA A 50 5.01 -33.82 21.10
CA ALA A 50 4.58 -35.03 20.40
C ALA A 50 4.51 -34.86 18.88
N LEU A 51 3.99 -33.72 18.41
CA LEU A 51 3.79 -33.46 16.99
C LEU A 51 5.01 -32.77 16.34
N GLY A 52 5.71 -31.94 17.11
CA GLY A 52 6.87 -31.18 16.65
C GLY A 52 6.57 -30.16 15.55
N GLY A 53 7.54 -29.27 15.33
CA GLY A 53 7.51 -28.31 14.22
C GLY A 53 6.33 -27.32 14.27
N PRO A 54 6.03 -26.64 13.15
CA PRO A 54 4.96 -25.63 13.10
C PRO A 54 3.57 -26.17 13.42
N ALA A 55 3.28 -27.42 13.02
CA ALA A 55 1.99 -28.06 13.28
C ALA A 55 1.79 -28.36 14.77
N GLY A 56 2.82 -28.87 15.46
CA GLY A 56 2.78 -29.08 16.91
C GLY A 56 2.56 -27.79 17.68
N LYS A 57 3.29 -26.73 17.35
CA LYS A 57 3.09 -25.39 17.95
C LYS A 57 1.68 -24.85 17.74
N TYR A 58 1.14 -25.00 16.53
CA TYR A 58 -0.22 -24.57 16.21
C TYR A 58 -1.26 -25.35 17.02
N CYS A 59 -1.17 -26.69 17.05
CA CYS A 59 -2.07 -27.53 17.82
C CYS A 59 -1.94 -27.27 19.33
N ALA A 60 -0.73 -27.04 19.84
CA ALA A 60 -0.46 -26.72 21.24
C ALA A 60 -1.06 -25.38 21.68
N ALA A 61 -1.16 -24.40 20.76
CA ALA A 61 -1.76 -23.10 21.05
C ALA A 61 -3.29 -23.14 21.21
N VAL A 62 -3.95 -24.17 20.64
CA VAL A 62 -5.42 -24.28 20.64
C VAL A 62 -5.86 -25.35 21.63
N HIS A 63 -5.77 -25.03 22.92
CA HIS A 63 -6.29 -25.91 23.97
C HIS A 63 -7.82 -26.13 23.81
N PRO A 64 -8.36 -27.35 24.02
CA PRO A 64 -9.80 -27.63 23.87
C PRO A 64 -10.71 -26.73 24.72
N ASP A 65 -10.28 -26.37 25.94
CA ASP A 65 -11.02 -25.43 26.79
C ASP A 65 -11.06 -24.01 26.19
N THR A 66 -9.96 -23.56 25.57
CA THR A 66 -9.90 -22.26 24.89
C THR A 66 -10.87 -22.22 23.70
N LEU A 67 -10.91 -23.29 22.91
CA LEU A 67 -11.87 -23.42 21.81
C LEU A 67 -13.32 -23.37 22.32
N THR A 68 -13.61 -24.06 23.43
CA THR A 68 -14.95 -24.07 24.03
C THR A 68 -15.36 -22.68 24.53
N ALA A 69 -14.44 -21.97 25.21
CA ALA A 69 -14.67 -20.61 25.68
C ALA A 69 -14.92 -19.62 24.53
N LEU A 70 -14.15 -19.71 23.44
CA LEU A 70 -14.35 -18.88 22.25
C LEU A 70 -15.70 -19.17 21.58
N LEU A 71 -16.12 -20.44 21.51
CA LEU A 71 -17.44 -20.80 20.98
C LEU A 71 -18.57 -20.28 21.88
N ASP A 72 -18.39 -20.23 23.20
CA ASP A 72 -19.35 -19.64 24.14
C ASP A 72 -19.47 -18.13 23.95
N GLU A 73 -18.33 -17.43 23.84
CA GLU A 73 -18.29 -16.00 23.56
C GLU A 73 -18.95 -15.67 22.21
N LEU A 74 -18.65 -16.46 21.19
CA LEU A 74 -19.23 -16.31 19.85
C LEU A 74 -20.75 -16.58 19.88
N THR A 75 -21.21 -17.54 20.68
CA THR A 75 -22.64 -17.79 20.91
C THR A 75 -23.30 -16.61 21.64
N MET A 76 -22.63 -16.01 22.63
CA MET A 76 -23.11 -14.80 23.30
C MET A 76 -23.18 -13.59 22.35
N LEU A 77 -22.18 -13.42 21.49
CA LEU A 77 -22.17 -12.38 20.46
C LEU A 77 -23.27 -12.58 19.42
N ARG A 78 -23.58 -13.83 19.06
CA ARG A 78 -24.69 -14.20 18.17
C ARG A 78 -26.08 -14.11 18.81
N GLY A 79 -26.17 -13.96 20.13
CA GLY A 79 -27.44 -13.85 20.84
C GLY A 79 -28.24 -12.59 20.47
N ASP A 80 -29.57 -12.75 20.36
CA ASP A 80 -30.54 -11.75 19.86
C ASP A 80 -30.47 -10.36 20.54
N GLY A 81 -29.91 -10.28 21.75
CA GLY A 81 -29.78 -9.02 22.49
C GLY A 81 -28.78 -8.01 21.88
N ASN A 82 -27.75 -8.49 21.17
CA ASN A 82 -26.75 -7.63 20.55
C ASN A 82 -27.20 -7.10 19.18
N ALA A 83 -27.92 -7.91 18.40
CA ALA A 83 -28.46 -7.47 17.12
C ALA A 83 -29.44 -6.29 17.28
N LEU A 84 -30.34 -6.37 18.27
CA LEU A 84 -31.28 -5.28 18.58
C LEU A 84 -30.56 -4.01 19.02
N ARG A 85 -29.51 -4.14 19.85
CA ARG A 85 -28.75 -2.99 20.36
C ARG A 85 -27.89 -2.33 19.28
N VAL A 86 -27.30 -3.12 18.39
CA VAL A 86 -26.59 -2.61 17.20
C VAL A 86 -27.55 -1.90 16.26
N GLN A 87 -28.74 -2.47 16.01
CA GLN A 87 -29.76 -1.85 15.18
C GLN A 87 -30.26 -0.51 15.77
N GLN A 88 -30.46 -0.43 17.08
CA GLN A 88 -30.85 0.82 17.76
C GLN A 88 -29.75 1.88 17.68
N LEU A 89 -28.49 1.49 17.82
CA LEU A 89 -27.35 2.41 17.67
C LEU A 89 -27.19 2.91 16.23
N GLN A 90 -27.40 2.03 15.24
CA GLN A 90 -27.40 2.40 13.83
C GLN A 90 -28.51 3.41 13.53
N GLN A 91 -29.74 3.18 13.99
CA GLN A 91 -30.84 4.13 13.81
C GLN A 91 -30.56 5.48 14.48
N ALA A 92 -29.96 5.49 15.67
CA ALA A 92 -29.59 6.73 16.36
C ALA A 92 -28.48 7.49 15.62
N LEU A 93 -27.52 6.80 15.02
CA LEU A 93 -26.47 7.39 14.21
C LEU A 93 -27.02 7.98 12.90
N GLU A 94 -27.91 7.27 12.21
CA GLU A 94 -28.56 7.75 10.99
C GLU A 94 -29.36 9.03 11.24
N HIS A 95 -30.15 9.06 12.33
CA HIS A 95 -30.91 10.25 12.73
C HIS A 95 -29.98 11.45 12.97
N ARG A 96 -28.87 11.24 13.69
CA ARG A 96 -27.93 12.31 14.02
C ARG A 96 -27.13 12.79 12.81
N SER A 97 -26.85 11.91 11.85
CA SER A 97 -26.24 12.28 10.57
C SER A 97 -27.16 13.21 9.77
N LEU A 98 -28.45 12.89 9.70
CA LEU A 98 -29.45 13.72 9.00
C LEU A 98 -29.58 15.12 9.61
N GLU A 99 -29.54 15.23 10.95
CA GLU A 99 -29.56 16.52 11.64
C GLU A 99 -28.32 17.36 11.33
N LEU A 100 -27.14 16.75 11.31
CA LEU A 100 -25.88 17.42 10.95
C LEU A 100 -25.91 17.92 9.51
N ASP A 101 -26.36 17.10 8.56
CA ASP A 101 -26.46 17.48 7.15
C ASP A 101 -27.46 18.63 6.94
N SER A 102 -28.54 18.67 7.73
CA SER A 102 -29.51 19.76 7.71
C SER A 102 -28.91 21.05 8.28
N ALA A 103 -28.17 20.97 9.38
CA ALA A 103 -27.51 22.11 10.00
C ALA A 103 -26.43 22.71 9.08
N GLN A 104 -25.61 21.85 8.45
CA GLN A 104 -24.58 22.27 7.49
C GLN A 104 -25.17 22.98 6.28
N ARG A 105 -26.27 22.45 5.70
CA ARG A 105 -27.00 23.13 4.62
C ARG A 105 -27.48 24.51 5.04
N ARG A 106 -28.01 24.64 6.25
CA ARG A 106 -28.48 25.93 6.75
C ARG A 106 -27.35 26.93 6.98
N ILE A 107 -26.19 26.47 7.44
CA ILE A 107 -24.99 27.31 7.58
C ILE A 107 -24.54 27.79 6.20
N ALA A 108 -24.44 26.90 5.22
CA ALA A 108 -24.05 27.24 3.85
C ALA A 108 -25.00 28.26 3.20
N GLU A 109 -26.32 28.14 3.42
CA GLU A 109 -27.30 29.13 2.97
C GLU A 109 -27.05 30.51 3.58
N LEU A 110 -26.86 30.58 4.90
CA LEU A 110 -26.63 31.84 5.61
C LEU A 110 -25.28 32.49 5.25
N GLU A 111 -24.25 31.68 5.01
CA GLU A 111 -22.95 32.15 4.53
C GLU A 111 -23.02 32.65 3.08
N SER A 112 -23.80 31.99 2.23
CA SER A 112 -24.04 32.42 0.84
C SER A 112 -24.77 33.77 0.80
N GLU A 113 -25.84 33.93 1.59
CA GLU A 113 -26.59 35.20 1.71
C GLU A 113 -25.68 36.34 2.21
N ARG A 114 -24.83 36.08 3.20
CA ARG A 114 -23.89 37.08 3.75
C ARG A 114 -22.77 37.45 2.78
N THR A 115 -22.35 36.51 1.93
CA THR A 115 -21.26 36.74 0.96
C THR A 115 -21.76 37.50 -0.27
N ALA A 116 -23.01 37.27 -0.70
CA ALA A 116 -23.63 37.93 -1.85
C ALA A 116 -23.78 39.45 -1.68
N ASP A 117 -24.06 39.92 -0.45
CA ASP A 117 -24.21 41.36 -0.17
C ASP A 117 -22.87 42.10 0.01
N GLY A 118 -21.77 41.37 0.19
CA GLY A 118 -20.44 41.94 0.39
C GLY A 118 -19.59 41.97 -0.87
N PHE A 119 -19.65 40.94 -1.71
CA PHE A 119 -18.65 40.72 -2.75
C PHE A 119 -18.99 41.44 -4.07
N GLY A 120 -18.19 42.43 -4.44
CA GLY A 120 -18.33 43.19 -5.69
C GLY A 120 -17.05 43.22 -6.52
N LEU A 121 -17.19 42.99 -7.84
CA LEU A 121 -16.14 43.28 -8.83
C LEU A 121 -16.06 44.80 -9.03
N GLN A 122 -14.92 45.38 -8.67
CA GLN A 122 -14.71 46.83 -8.79
C GLN A 122 -14.11 47.21 -10.15
N SER A 123 -13.14 46.44 -10.64
CA SER A 123 -12.52 46.67 -11.94
C SER A 123 -11.81 45.43 -12.47
N LEU A 124 -11.68 45.35 -13.80
CA LEU A 124 -10.85 44.38 -14.52
C LEU A 124 -10.03 45.17 -15.55
N THR A 125 -8.70 45.06 -15.51
CA THR A 125 -7.81 45.66 -16.49
C THR A 125 -6.88 44.60 -17.08
N ALA A 126 -6.49 44.74 -18.35
CA ALA A 126 -5.53 43.85 -19.00
C ALA A 126 -4.45 44.69 -19.69
N GLN A 127 -3.19 44.50 -19.30
CA GLN A 127 -2.06 45.23 -19.87
C GLN A 127 -0.79 44.38 -19.85
N GLY A 128 -0.06 44.35 -20.96
CA GLY A 128 1.23 43.63 -21.04
C GLY A 128 1.13 42.12 -20.81
N GLY A 129 0.00 41.49 -21.15
CA GLY A 129 -0.23 40.07 -20.89
C GLY A 129 -0.61 39.74 -19.45
N VAL A 130 -0.84 40.75 -18.61
CA VAL A 130 -1.32 40.60 -17.23
C VAL A 130 -2.76 41.12 -17.14
N ALA A 131 -3.68 40.26 -16.72
CA ALA A 131 -5.01 40.69 -16.27
C ALA A 131 -4.96 40.98 -14.77
N THR A 132 -5.59 42.07 -14.33
CA THR A 132 -5.70 42.54 -12.95
C THR A 132 -7.17 42.69 -12.59
N LEU A 133 -7.65 41.86 -11.65
CA LEU A 133 -9.01 41.91 -11.11
C LEU A 133 -8.99 42.56 -9.72
N THR A 134 -9.82 43.59 -9.49
CA THR A 134 -9.98 44.24 -8.16
C THR A 134 -11.36 43.96 -7.57
N THR A 135 -11.42 43.47 -6.32
CA THR A 135 -12.67 43.13 -5.61
C THR A 135 -12.81 43.88 -4.28
N VAL A 136 -14.03 44.06 -3.77
CA VAL A 136 -14.32 44.61 -2.43
C VAL A 136 -15.29 43.65 -1.72
N PRO A 137 -15.21 43.40 -0.38
CA PRO A 137 -14.27 43.89 0.64
C PRO A 137 -12.99 43.05 0.80
N THR A 138 -12.06 43.52 1.65
CA THR A 138 -10.79 42.85 2.02
C THR A 138 -10.94 41.94 3.25
N THR A 139 -11.97 41.10 3.29
CA THR A 139 -12.08 40.06 4.33
C THR A 139 -11.27 38.83 3.91
N GLU A 140 -10.77 38.02 4.86
CA GLU A 140 -10.13 36.74 4.52
C GLU A 140 -11.07 35.82 3.72
N GLN A 141 -12.38 35.85 4.00
CA GLN A 141 -13.38 35.15 3.19
C GLN A 141 -13.43 35.64 1.73
N ALA A 142 -13.30 36.95 1.50
CA ALA A 142 -13.23 37.49 0.14
C ALA A 142 -11.91 37.09 -0.55
N ARG A 143 -10.81 36.96 0.20
CA ARG A 143 -9.54 36.43 -0.31
C ARG A 143 -9.68 34.97 -0.74
N GLU A 144 -10.27 34.14 0.10
CA GLU A 144 -10.54 32.73 -0.22
C GLU A 144 -11.44 32.61 -1.44
N LEU A 145 -12.53 33.39 -1.51
CA LEU A 145 -13.41 33.40 -2.67
C LEU A 145 -12.69 33.81 -3.95
N VAL A 146 -11.84 34.86 -3.90
CA VAL A 146 -11.03 35.29 -5.05
C VAL A 146 -10.05 34.20 -5.48
N LEU A 147 -9.43 33.49 -4.53
CA LEU A 147 -8.55 32.36 -4.80
C LEU A 147 -9.34 31.20 -5.44
N THR A 148 -10.49 30.85 -4.90
CA THR A 148 -11.37 29.80 -5.45
C THR A 148 -11.84 30.14 -6.86
N MET A 149 -12.27 31.38 -7.11
CA MET A 149 -12.64 31.84 -8.45
C MET A 149 -11.46 31.82 -9.42
N SER A 150 -10.27 32.25 -8.99
CA SER A 150 -9.07 32.21 -9.81
C SER A 150 -8.68 30.78 -10.18
N LEU A 151 -8.78 29.84 -9.23
CA LEU A 151 -8.57 28.41 -9.48
C LEU A 151 -9.62 27.83 -10.42
N ALA A 152 -10.90 28.18 -10.25
CA ALA A 152 -11.96 27.74 -11.13
C ALA A 152 -11.78 28.25 -12.57
N CYS A 153 -11.38 29.53 -12.73
CA CYS A 153 -11.01 30.08 -14.04
C CYS A 153 -9.79 29.38 -14.63
N GLY A 154 -8.77 29.05 -13.82
CA GLY A 154 -7.64 28.22 -14.24
C GLY A 154 -8.11 26.87 -14.79
N ARG A 155 -8.96 26.15 -14.05
CA ARG A 155 -9.52 24.87 -14.49
C ARG A 155 -10.35 24.98 -15.76
N MET A 156 -11.17 26.02 -15.92
CA MET A 156 -11.93 26.25 -17.15
C MET A 156 -11.03 26.51 -18.36
N LEU A 157 -9.88 27.17 -18.16
CA LEU A 157 -8.87 27.34 -19.21
C LEU A 157 -8.18 26.00 -19.53
N ASP A 158 -8.02 25.14 -18.52
CA ASP A 158 -7.42 23.81 -18.67
C ASP A 158 -8.38 22.77 -19.29
N ASP A 159 -9.70 22.89 -19.10
CA ASP A 159 -10.74 21.95 -19.59
C ASP A 159 -10.80 21.86 -21.12
N GLY A 160 -10.23 22.83 -21.84
CA GLY A 160 -10.13 22.83 -23.30
C GLY A 160 -8.78 22.31 -23.83
N GLN A 161 -7.68 22.59 -23.14
CA GLN A 161 -6.32 22.14 -23.47
C GLN A 161 -5.39 22.20 -22.24
N ALA A 162 -4.69 21.09 -21.98
CA ALA A 162 -3.55 20.85 -21.10
C ALA A 162 -3.35 21.76 -19.85
N PRO A 163 -3.35 21.19 -18.61
CA PRO A 163 -3.23 21.94 -17.37
C PRO A 163 -1.92 22.73 -17.25
N ASN A 164 -1.99 23.95 -16.70
CA ASN A 164 -0.89 24.87 -16.37
C ASN A 164 -0.44 25.85 -17.47
N TYR A 165 -1.37 26.53 -18.13
CA TYR A 165 -1.00 27.60 -19.08
C TYR A 165 -0.71 28.95 -18.41
N VAL A 166 -1.21 29.15 -17.19
CA VAL A 166 -1.16 30.44 -16.50
C VAL A 166 -0.85 30.27 -15.01
N GLU A 167 0.01 31.15 -14.51
CA GLU A 167 0.24 31.38 -13.09
C GLU A 167 -0.71 32.46 -12.60
N PHE A 168 -1.31 32.22 -11.44
CA PHE A 168 -2.13 33.19 -10.72
C PHE A 168 -1.38 33.66 -9.49
N GLU A 169 -1.15 34.96 -9.38
CA GLU A 169 -0.61 35.60 -8.19
C GLU A 169 -1.69 36.52 -7.60
N VAL A 170 -2.07 36.29 -6.34
CA VAL A 170 -3.07 37.11 -5.66
C VAL A 170 -2.39 37.97 -4.59
N SER A 171 -2.43 39.27 -4.79
CA SER A 171 -1.79 40.26 -3.91
C SER A 171 -2.82 41.22 -3.33
N PRO A 172 -2.69 41.69 -2.09
CA PRO A 172 -3.55 42.75 -1.58
C PRO A 172 -3.35 44.03 -2.41
N ALA A 173 -4.44 44.70 -2.77
CA ALA A 173 -4.35 46.00 -3.44
C ALA A 173 -3.88 47.08 -2.45
N ASN A 174 -3.23 48.15 -2.93
CA ASN A 174 -2.91 49.33 -2.10
C ASN A 174 -4.16 50.06 -1.57
N ALA A 175 -5.36 49.68 -2.02
CA ALA A 175 -6.66 50.14 -1.56
C ALA A 175 -7.49 48.96 -1.00
N ARG A 176 -8.79 49.14 -0.74
CA ARG A 176 -9.67 48.01 -0.41
C ARG A 176 -9.77 47.06 -1.61
N GLY A 177 -9.07 45.93 -1.57
CA GLY A 177 -9.31 44.77 -2.43
C GLY A 177 -8.14 43.82 -2.57
N TYR A 178 -8.29 42.84 -3.45
CA TYR A 178 -7.20 41.99 -3.93
C TYR A 178 -6.99 42.24 -5.43
N VAL A 179 -5.75 42.11 -5.88
CA VAL A 179 -5.32 42.10 -7.28
C VAL A 179 -4.92 40.67 -7.63
N VAL A 180 -5.59 40.09 -8.62
CA VAL A 180 -5.17 38.82 -9.22
C VAL A 180 -4.38 39.12 -10.48
N HIS A 181 -3.10 38.74 -10.51
CA HIS A 181 -2.26 38.75 -11.70
C HIS A 181 -2.30 37.38 -12.37
N VAL A 182 -2.71 37.35 -13.63
CA VAL A 182 -2.65 36.14 -14.45
C VAL A 182 -1.55 36.31 -15.48
N ARG A 183 -0.55 35.43 -15.49
CA ARG A 183 0.56 35.47 -16.46
C ARG A 183 0.87 34.06 -16.97
N ARG A 184 1.49 33.95 -18.14
CA ARG A 184 1.99 32.64 -18.62
C ARG A 184 3.22 32.25 -17.80
N ALA A 185 3.30 30.99 -17.35
CA ALA A 185 4.50 30.47 -16.69
C ALA A 185 5.71 30.56 -17.64
N GLU A 186 6.89 30.93 -17.13
CA GLU A 186 8.13 30.89 -17.91
C GLU A 186 8.56 29.43 -18.11
N GLY A 187 8.73 29.00 -19.37
CA GLY A 187 9.22 27.66 -19.69
C GLY A 187 8.50 26.99 -20.87
N PRO A 188 8.91 25.74 -21.22
CA PRO A 188 8.23 24.94 -22.22
C PRO A 188 6.80 24.64 -21.75
N SER A 189 5.83 24.84 -22.63
CA SER A 189 4.43 24.61 -22.29
C SER A 189 4.18 23.12 -21.99
N PRO A 190 3.18 22.78 -21.18
CA PRO A 190 2.73 21.40 -21.00
C PRO A 190 2.48 20.68 -22.33
N HIS A 191 1.99 21.39 -23.34
CA HIS A 191 1.85 20.86 -24.70
C HIS A 191 3.20 20.50 -25.33
N THR A 192 4.19 21.37 -25.21
CA THR A 192 5.57 21.10 -25.66
C THR A 192 6.14 19.87 -24.95
N LEU A 193 6.01 19.80 -23.63
CA LEU A 193 6.48 18.65 -22.84
C LEU A 193 5.77 17.35 -23.21
N ARG A 194 4.46 17.42 -23.51
CA ARG A 194 3.69 16.27 -23.99
C ARG A 194 4.18 15.82 -25.36
N CYS A 195 4.36 16.74 -26.31
CA CYS A 195 4.91 16.42 -27.63
C CYS A 195 6.32 15.80 -27.52
N ASP A 196 7.16 16.30 -26.63
CA ASP A 196 8.49 15.74 -26.39
C ASP A 196 8.43 14.35 -25.73
N ALA A 197 7.44 14.10 -24.87
CA ALA A 197 7.21 12.79 -24.27
C ALA A 197 6.68 11.78 -25.30
N GLU A 198 5.72 12.20 -26.14
CA GLU A 198 5.17 11.40 -27.24
C GLU A 198 6.28 11.03 -28.23
N ALA A 199 7.13 11.98 -28.62
CA ALA A 199 8.28 11.71 -29.50
C ALA A 199 9.29 10.72 -28.88
N ARG A 200 9.52 10.78 -27.56
CA ARG A 200 10.38 9.81 -26.87
C ARG A 200 9.75 8.42 -26.79
N ALA A 201 8.43 8.34 -26.60
CA ALA A 201 7.71 7.08 -26.58
C ALA A 201 7.77 6.40 -27.96
N GLU A 202 7.50 7.15 -29.03
CA GLU A 202 7.60 6.66 -30.41
C GLU A 202 9.02 6.17 -30.74
N ALA A 203 10.06 6.89 -30.30
CA ALA A 203 11.45 6.46 -30.47
C ALA A 203 11.77 5.16 -29.70
N ALA A 204 11.19 4.97 -28.51
CA ALA A 204 11.37 3.75 -27.72
C ALA A 204 10.65 2.55 -28.35
N GLU A 205 9.43 2.74 -28.84
CA GLU A 205 8.67 1.71 -29.57
C GLU A 205 9.39 1.26 -30.84
N ALA A 206 9.95 2.20 -31.60
CA ALA A 206 10.78 1.88 -32.76
C ALA A 206 12.01 1.04 -32.39
N ARG A 207 12.63 1.32 -31.23
CA ARG A 207 13.79 0.55 -30.74
C ARG A 207 13.39 -0.86 -30.29
N ILE A 208 12.23 -1.02 -29.67
CA ILE A 208 11.71 -2.35 -29.28
C ILE A 208 11.47 -3.19 -30.54
N ALA A 209 10.80 -2.63 -31.55
CA ALA A 209 10.55 -3.34 -32.81
C ALA A 209 11.86 -3.80 -33.50
N GLU A 210 12.90 -2.97 -33.50
CA GLU A 210 14.22 -3.35 -34.02
C GLU A 210 14.83 -4.53 -33.24
N LEU A 211 14.75 -4.51 -31.91
CA LEU A 211 15.26 -5.58 -31.06
C LEU A 211 14.49 -6.89 -31.25
N GLU A 212 13.17 -6.83 -31.38
CA GLU A 212 12.34 -8.00 -31.67
C GLU A 212 12.70 -8.63 -33.01
N GLN A 213 12.89 -7.81 -34.05
CA GLN A 213 13.37 -8.29 -35.34
C GLN A 213 14.73 -8.98 -35.19
N ARG A 214 15.65 -8.38 -34.42
CA ARG A 214 16.98 -8.96 -34.20
C ARG A 214 16.92 -10.31 -33.47
N VAL A 215 16.04 -10.43 -32.47
CA VAL A 215 15.80 -11.69 -31.76
C VAL A 215 15.26 -12.75 -32.71
N ASN A 216 14.32 -12.40 -33.58
CA ASN A 216 13.77 -13.32 -34.57
C ASN A 216 14.81 -13.77 -35.61
N GLU A 217 15.68 -12.86 -36.08
CA GLU A 217 16.80 -13.20 -36.95
C GLU A 217 17.76 -14.19 -36.29
N LEU A 218 18.10 -13.96 -35.01
CA LEU A 218 18.95 -14.87 -34.24
C LEU A 218 18.28 -16.22 -33.99
N ALA A 219 16.96 -16.23 -33.74
CA ALA A 219 16.19 -17.46 -33.59
C ALA A 219 16.13 -18.26 -34.89
N ALA A 220 16.01 -17.60 -36.05
CA ALA A 220 16.03 -18.25 -37.36
C ALA A 220 17.41 -18.79 -37.74
N GLN A 221 18.49 -18.23 -37.19
CA GLN A 221 19.85 -18.74 -37.35
C GLN A 221 20.16 -19.93 -36.42
N ARG A 222 19.31 -20.22 -35.44
CA ARG A 222 19.46 -21.36 -34.54
C ARG A 222 19.17 -22.65 -35.31
N ASN A 223 20.11 -23.60 -35.27
CA ASN A 223 19.99 -24.86 -35.98
C ASN A 223 18.83 -25.69 -35.40
N PRO A 224 17.85 -26.15 -36.21
CA PRO A 224 16.72 -26.93 -35.71
C PRO A 224 17.11 -28.27 -35.06
N ASP A 225 18.32 -28.77 -35.30
CA ASP A 225 18.84 -29.98 -34.66
C ASP A 225 19.33 -29.76 -33.21
N ASP A 226 19.39 -28.51 -32.72
CA ASP A 226 19.66 -28.19 -31.30
C ASP A 226 18.38 -28.30 -30.43
N GLU A 227 17.63 -29.38 -30.62
CA GLU A 227 16.45 -29.73 -29.83
C GLU A 227 16.92 -30.34 -28.49
N VAL A 228 17.28 -29.48 -27.55
CA VAL A 228 17.57 -29.90 -26.16
C VAL A 228 16.26 -30.38 -25.55
N LEU A 229 16.15 -31.69 -25.33
CA LEU A 229 15.13 -32.35 -24.52
C LEU A 229 15.06 -31.72 -23.12
N VAL A 230 14.18 -30.74 -22.93
CA VAL A 230 13.83 -30.20 -21.61
C VAL A 230 12.43 -30.71 -21.26
N GLU A 231 12.31 -32.02 -21.01
CA GLU A 231 11.16 -32.57 -20.29
C GLU A 231 11.50 -32.77 -18.81
N GLY A 232 11.13 -31.78 -18.00
CA GLY A 232 10.40 -31.96 -16.74
C GLY A 232 11.00 -32.72 -15.54
N SER A 233 12.22 -33.25 -15.61
CA SER A 233 12.84 -33.95 -14.47
C SER A 233 13.69 -32.98 -13.64
N TRP A 234 13.13 -32.44 -12.57
CA TRP A 234 13.91 -31.77 -11.51
C TRP A 234 14.90 -32.79 -10.91
N PHE A 235 16.19 -32.65 -11.23
CA PHE A 235 17.25 -33.52 -10.74
C PHE A 235 17.40 -33.39 -9.21
N HIS A 236 17.34 -34.51 -8.49
CA HIS A 236 17.62 -34.54 -7.06
C HIS A 236 19.16 -34.48 -6.84
N PRO A 237 19.69 -33.59 -5.99
CA PRO A 237 21.13 -33.42 -5.81
C PRO A 237 21.90 -34.68 -5.36
N ALA A 238 21.19 -35.67 -4.80
CA ALA A 238 21.76 -36.94 -4.34
C ALA A 238 22.10 -37.91 -5.50
N ASP A 239 21.53 -37.70 -6.69
CA ASP A 239 21.80 -38.54 -7.86
C ASP A 239 23.05 -38.10 -8.65
N LEU A 240 23.58 -36.91 -8.36
CA LEU A 240 24.75 -36.33 -9.03
C LEU A 240 25.97 -37.27 -9.05
N PRO A 241 26.38 -37.94 -7.96
CA PRO A 241 27.52 -38.85 -7.99
C PRO A 241 27.29 -40.10 -8.86
N ARG A 242 26.05 -40.61 -8.92
CA ARG A 242 25.69 -41.77 -9.75
C ARG A 242 25.64 -41.41 -11.23
N ILE A 243 25.11 -40.23 -11.54
CA ILE A 243 25.09 -39.66 -12.89
C ILE A 243 26.53 -39.39 -13.35
N LEU A 244 27.34 -38.74 -12.53
CA LEU A 244 28.77 -38.48 -12.78
C LEU A 244 29.62 -39.77 -12.88
N GLY A 245 29.26 -40.85 -12.18
CA GLY A 245 29.94 -42.15 -12.26
C GLY A 245 29.67 -42.91 -13.57
N ASN A 246 28.54 -42.66 -14.23
CA ASN A 246 28.27 -43.12 -15.59
C ASN A 246 28.86 -42.15 -16.65
N TYR A 247 29.02 -40.88 -16.29
CA TYR A 247 29.52 -39.76 -17.09
C TYR A 247 31.00 -39.88 -17.51
N MET A 248 31.88 -40.38 -16.64
CA MET A 248 33.30 -40.56 -16.98
C MET A 248 33.59 -41.77 -17.90
N ARG A 249 32.55 -42.47 -18.36
CA ARG A 249 32.65 -43.58 -19.32
C ARG A 249 32.03 -43.27 -20.69
N GLY A 250 31.44 -42.08 -20.87
CA GLY A 250 30.88 -41.62 -22.14
C GLY A 250 31.96 -41.13 -23.12
N SER A 251 31.59 -41.02 -24.39
CA SER A 251 32.50 -40.52 -25.44
C SER A 251 32.81 -39.03 -25.25
N ASP A 252 33.94 -38.54 -25.80
CA ASP A 252 34.32 -37.12 -25.74
C ASP A 252 33.24 -36.17 -26.31
N GLU A 253 32.38 -36.67 -27.19
CA GLU A 253 31.27 -35.91 -27.77
C GLU A 253 30.14 -35.67 -26.77
N ASP A 254 29.83 -36.66 -25.93
CA ASP A 254 28.82 -36.55 -24.87
C ASP A 254 29.29 -35.54 -23.80
N ALA A 255 30.58 -35.55 -23.48
CA ALA A 255 31.17 -34.60 -22.53
C ALA A 255 31.05 -33.13 -23.00
N ARG A 256 31.12 -32.86 -24.31
CA ARG A 256 30.90 -31.50 -24.86
C ARG A 256 29.43 -31.09 -24.78
N LYS A 257 28.51 -31.94 -25.22
CA LYS A 257 27.06 -31.65 -25.19
C LYS A 257 26.59 -31.31 -23.77
N TRP A 258 27.10 -32.01 -22.77
CA TRP A 258 26.77 -31.72 -21.37
C TRP A 258 27.48 -30.47 -20.81
N LYS A 259 28.70 -30.15 -21.26
CA LYS A 259 29.34 -28.88 -20.93
C LYS A 259 28.52 -27.70 -21.48
N ASP A 260 28.02 -27.83 -22.70
CA ASP A 260 27.19 -26.80 -23.34
C ASP A 260 25.82 -26.69 -22.65
N ALA A 261 25.22 -27.82 -22.25
CA ALA A 261 24.00 -27.82 -21.43
C ALA A 261 24.22 -27.21 -20.04
N ALA A 262 25.37 -27.45 -19.40
CA ALA A 262 25.70 -26.84 -18.10
C ALA A 262 25.92 -25.33 -18.22
N VAL A 263 26.55 -24.87 -19.30
CA VAL A 263 26.69 -23.43 -19.61
C VAL A 263 25.32 -22.81 -19.89
N ALA A 264 24.45 -23.49 -20.64
CA ALA A 264 23.08 -23.04 -20.90
C ALA A 264 22.25 -22.95 -19.61
N LEU A 265 22.34 -23.96 -18.73
CA LEU A 265 21.66 -23.94 -17.44
C LEU A 265 22.18 -22.83 -16.51
N HIS A 266 23.50 -22.61 -16.48
CA HIS A 266 24.09 -21.52 -15.72
C HIS A 266 23.64 -20.15 -16.25
N THR A 267 23.56 -20.01 -17.58
CA THR A 267 23.06 -18.79 -18.24
C THR A 267 21.58 -18.57 -17.96
N ALA A 268 20.75 -19.62 -17.97
CA ALA A 268 19.34 -19.55 -17.64
C ALA A 268 19.14 -19.14 -16.17
N ASN A 269 19.90 -19.71 -15.24
CA ASN A 269 19.85 -19.34 -13.83
C ASN A 269 20.28 -17.89 -13.58
N ALA A 270 21.30 -17.41 -14.30
CA ALA A 270 21.68 -16.00 -14.26
C ALA A 270 20.55 -15.08 -14.77
N ARG A 271 19.82 -15.49 -15.81
CA ARG A 271 18.68 -14.75 -16.34
C ARG A 271 17.47 -14.76 -15.39
N ILE A 272 17.22 -15.86 -14.69
CA ILE A 272 16.20 -15.94 -13.64
C ILE A 272 16.54 -14.96 -12.51
N ALA A 273 17.78 -14.92 -12.04
CA ALA A 273 18.21 -13.98 -11.01
C ALA A 273 18.06 -12.51 -11.45
N GLU A 274 18.34 -12.20 -12.72
CA GLU A 274 18.11 -10.87 -13.29
C GLU A 274 16.61 -10.51 -13.33
N LEU A 275 15.74 -11.45 -13.69
CA LEU A 275 14.29 -11.24 -13.69
C LEU A 275 13.73 -11.09 -12.28
N GLU A 276 14.25 -11.81 -11.29
CA GLU A 276 13.92 -11.62 -9.88
C GLU A 276 14.29 -10.21 -9.41
N GLN A 277 15.48 -9.72 -9.78
CA GLN A 277 15.92 -8.37 -9.47
C GLN A 277 15.05 -7.28 -10.12
N VAL A 278 14.65 -7.47 -11.39
CA VAL A 278 13.71 -6.57 -12.09
C VAL A 278 12.34 -6.58 -11.41
N THR A 279 11.87 -7.75 -10.98
CA THR A 279 10.59 -7.89 -10.29
C THR A 279 10.61 -7.19 -8.93
N GLN A 280 11.68 -7.39 -8.14
CA GLN A 280 11.89 -6.68 -6.87
C GLN A 280 11.92 -5.16 -7.05
N TYR A 281 12.60 -4.67 -8.09
CA TYR A 281 12.64 -3.24 -8.41
C TYR A 281 11.26 -2.69 -8.81
N ALA A 282 10.50 -3.44 -9.62
CA ALA A 282 9.14 -3.07 -10.01
C ALA A 282 8.19 -3.01 -8.80
N THR A 283 8.28 -3.99 -7.89
CA THR A 283 7.52 -4.01 -6.63
C THR A 283 7.87 -2.82 -5.75
N ALA A 284 9.17 -2.54 -5.53
CA ALA A 284 9.62 -1.40 -4.75
C ALA A 284 9.11 -0.06 -5.32
N ARG A 285 9.11 0.07 -6.65
CA ARG A 285 8.58 1.26 -7.34
C ARG A 285 7.06 1.41 -7.20
N ALA A 286 6.32 0.30 -7.24
CA ALA A 286 4.87 0.31 -7.03
C ALA A 286 4.51 0.75 -5.60
N VAL A 287 5.22 0.21 -4.59
CA VAL A 287 5.06 0.61 -3.18
C VAL A 287 5.37 2.10 -2.99
N ALA A 288 6.44 2.60 -3.59
CA ALA A 288 6.79 4.03 -3.53
C ALA A 288 5.72 4.93 -4.18
N ALA A 289 5.08 4.48 -5.27
CA ALA A 289 4.00 5.21 -5.92
C ALA A 289 2.73 5.25 -5.07
N GLU A 290 2.38 4.14 -4.40
CA GLU A 290 1.24 4.07 -3.49
C GLU A 290 1.44 4.96 -2.25
N SER A 291 2.65 4.95 -1.67
CA SER A 291 2.96 5.83 -0.55
C SER A 291 2.96 7.32 -0.92
N LYS A 292 3.34 7.66 -2.16
CA LYS A 292 3.21 9.02 -2.68
C LYS A 292 1.74 9.47 -2.73
N LEU A 293 0.84 8.60 -3.18
CA LEU A 293 -0.60 8.85 -3.19
C LEU A 293 -1.16 9.08 -1.78
N ASP A 294 -0.68 8.33 -0.79
CA ASP A 294 -1.10 8.54 0.60
C ASP A 294 -0.58 9.85 1.19
N ALA A 295 0.62 10.29 0.81
CA ALA A 295 1.13 11.62 1.17
C ALA A 295 0.28 12.75 0.54
N GLU A 296 -0.11 12.60 -0.74
CA GLU A 296 -1.00 13.56 -1.42
C GLU A 296 -2.40 13.58 -0.78
N ARG A 297 -2.92 12.43 -0.35
CA ARG A 297 -4.19 12.32 0.40
C ARG A 297 -4.11 13.01 1.77
N ALA A 298 -2.99 12.85 2.48
CA ALA A 298 -2.77 13.53 3.75
C ALA A 298 -2.76 15.07 3.58
N GLU A 299 -2.08 15.57 2.53
CA GLU A 299 -2.10 17.00 2.19
C GLU A 299 -3.51 17.48 1.82
N TYR A 300 -4.25 16.71 1.02
CA TYR A 300 -5.65 17.00 0.67
C TYR A 300 -6.58 17.01 1.90
N ALA A 301 -6.31 16.19 2.91
CA ALA A 301 -7.03 16.16 4.18
C ALA A 301 -6.73 17.37 5.08
N GLY A 302 -5.96 18.35 4.60
CA GLY A 302 -5.64 19.58 5.33
C GLY A 302 -4.49 19.43 6.31
N TRP A 303 -3.72 18.35 6.24
CA TRP A 303 -2.48 18.24 7.03
C TRP A 303 -1.47 19.24 6.49
N ARG A 304 -1.22 20.33 7.24
CA ARG A 304 -0.19 21.31 6.91
C ARG A 304 1.05 21.10 7.77
N PRO A 305 2.24 21.06 7.16
CA PRO A 305 3.47 20.74 7.88
C PRO A 305 3.98 21.94 8.69
N PRO A 306 4.55 21.70 9.86
CA PRO A 306 5.88 22.17 10.16
C PRO A 306 6.84 21.04 9.79
N ALA A 307 7.49 21.15 8.62
CA ALA A 307 8.40 20.13 8.12
C ALA A 307 9.71 20.19 8.94
N GLN A 308 9.69 19.59 10.13
CA GLN A 308 10.93 19.25 10.82
C GLN A 308 11.47 17.98 10.17
N VAL A 309 12.66 18.08 9.58
CA VAL A 309 13.45 16.93 9.17
C VAL A 309 14.24 16.45 10.38
N ILE A 310 14.19 15.15 10.66
CA ILE A 310 14.93 14.49 11.74
C ILE A 310 15.98 13.59 11.10
N GLU A 311 17.24 13.77 11.50
CA GLU A 311 18.39 13.02 10.97
C GLU A 311 19.00 12.04 11.98
N ASN A 312 18.52 12.05 13.23
CA ASN A 312 19.04 11.22 14.34
C ASN A 312 17.89 10.45 15.03
N PRO A 313 18.04 9.14 15.31
CA PRO A 313 16.98 8.36 15.97
C PRO A 313 16.64 8.86 17.38
N GLU A 314 17.56 9.53 18.09
CA GLU A 314 17.32 10.10 19.41
C GLU A 314 16.24 11.21 19.39
N GLU A 315 16.09 11.92 18.27
CA GLU A 315 15.07 12.96 18.10
C GLU A 315 13.68 12.37 17.76
N LEU A 316 13.61 11.10 17.35
CA LEU A 316 12.34 10.39 17.12
C LEU A 316 11.70 9.91 18.41
N ALA A 317 12.50 9.46 19.37
CA ALA A 317 12.01 8.96 20.65
C ALA A 317 11.09 9.92 21.43
N PRO A 318 11.36 11.24 21.51
CA PRO A 318 10.52 12.20 22.24
C PRO A 318 9.28 12.66 21.48
N LEU A 319 9.04 12.21 20.24
CA LEU A 319 7.82 12.55 19.52
C LEU A 319 6.61 11.98 20.26
N PRO A 320 5.50 12.75 20.39
CA PRO A 320 4.32 12.28 21.09
C PRO A 320 3.70 11.09 20.36
N VAL A 321 3.01 10.23 21.10
CA VAL A 321 2.18 9.15 20.53
C VAL A 321 1.22 9.76 19.51
N ASP A 322 1.00 9.04 18.43
CA ASP A 322 0.30 9.39 17.20
C ASP A 322 1.04 10.34 16.23
N ALA A 323 2.24 10.85 16.56
CA ALA A 323 3.04 11.58 15.58
C ALA A 323 3.26 10.77 14.29
N VAL A 324 3.19 11.43 13.14
CA VAL A 324 3.36 10.77 11.82
C VAL A 324 4.61 11.29 11.14
N ILE A 325 5.43 10.36 10.64
CA ILE A 325 6.67 10.64 9.91
C ILE A 325 6.64 9.99 8.52
N ARG A 326 7.50 10.49 7.63
CA ARG A 326 7.79 9.90 6.33
C ARG A 326 9.30 9.70 6.16
N THR A 327 9.73 8.48 5.85
CA THR A 327 11.14 8.16 5.53
C THR A 327 11.52 8.69 4.15
N ASP A 328 12.82 8.76 3.87
CA ASP A 328 13.37 9.13 2.55
C ASP A 328 13.02 8.10 1.46
N LEU A 329 12.89 6.82 1.84
CA LEU A 329 12.35 5.74 1.00
C LEU A 329 10.85 5.86 0.74
N GLY A 330 10.20 6.86 1.33
CA GLY A 330 8.79 7.15 1.15
C GLY A 330 7.86 6.38 2.09
N GLY A 331 8.37 5.54 3.00
CA GLY A 331 7.52 4.84 3.99
C GLY A 331 6.87 5.82 4.97
N VAL A 332 5.61 5.58 5.35
CA VAL A 332 4.89 6.37 6.36
C VAL A 332 4.75 5.54 7.63
N ALA A 333 5.07 6.15 8.78
CA ALA A 333 4.96 5.49 10.09
C ALA A 333 4.28 6.40 11.11
N ARG A 334 3.49 5.79 11.99
CA ARG A 334 2.84 6.43 13.13
C ARG A 334 3.54 6.03 14.43
N ARG A 335 3.77 6.98 15.32
CA ARG A 335 4.27 6.72 16.67
C ARG A 335 3.16 6.05 17.49
N VAL A 336 3.46 4.92 18.09
CA VAL A 336 2.59 4.24 19.07
C VAL A 336 3.34 4.08 20.40
N ALA A 337 2.66 3.63 21.46
CA ALA A 337 3.27 3.54 22.79
C ALA A 337 4.52 2.64 22.85
N GLY A 338 4.63 1.65 21.95
CA GLY A 338 5.74 0.70 21.88
C GLY A 338 6.83 1.01 20.85
N GLY A 339 6.69 2.06 20.03
CA GLY A 339 7.61 2.32 18.93
C GLY A 339 6.94 2.97 17.73
N TRP A 340 7.33 2.56 16.53
CA TRP A 340 6.79 3.02 15.26
C TRP A 340 6.02 1.89 14.58
N GLU A 341 4.85 2.22 14.04
CA GLU A 341 3.98 1.31 13.29
C GLU A 341 3.90 1.83 11.85
N GLY A 342 4.37 1.03 10.89
CA GLY A 342 4.33 1.37 9.47
C GLY A 342 2.92 1.22 8.89
N VAL A 343 2.52 2.08 7.96
CA VAL A 343 1.23 1.92 7.27
C VAL A 343 1.22 0.57 6.54
N GLY A 344 0.27 -0.30 6.88
CA GLY A 344 0.13 -1.64 6.31
C GLY A 344 0.93 -2.75 7.01
N HIS A 345 1.63 -2.46 8.10
CA HIS A 345 2.37 -3.43 8.90
C HIS A 345 1.81 -3.47 10.33
N SER A 346 1.58 -4.66 10.90
CA SER A 346 1.07 -4.82 12.27
C SER A 346 2.17 -4.72 13.34
N ASP A 347 3.43 -4.82 12.92
CA ASP A 347 4.55 -4.93 13.84
C ASP A 347 5.07 -3.55 14.22
N THR A 348 5.35 -3.38 15.50
CA THR A 348 5.98 -2.17 16.04
C THR A 348 7.49 -2.34 16.08
N TYR A 349 8.23 -1.35 15.60
CA TYR A 349 9.70 -1.34 15.61
C TYR A 349 10.27 -0.14 16.38
N PRO A 350 11.47 -0.28 16.99
CA PRO A 350 12.10 0.79 17.75
C PRO A 350 12.56 1.94 16.84
N SER A 351 12.83 3.11 17.43
CA SER A 351 13.27 4.29 16.66
C SER A 351 14.61 4.09 15.93
N GLU A 352 15.43 3.14 16.38
CA GLU A 352 16.72 2.79 15.77
C GLU A 352 16.58 2.01 14.46
N ASP A 353 15.42 1.41 14.22
CA ASP A 353 15.11 0.66 12.99
C ASP A 353 14.36 1.52 11.95
N VAL A 354 14.15 2.82 12.23
CA VAL A 354 13.52 3.75 11.28
C VAL A 354 14.58 4.27 10.30
N ASP A 355 14.35 4.09 8.99
CA ASP A 355 15.21 4.65 7.94
C ASP A 355 15.20 6.19 8.00
N LEU A 356 16.37 6.77 8.30
CA LEU A 356 16.61 8.21 8.38
C LEU A 356 17.33 8.72 7.11
N PRO A 357 17.12 9.99 6.72
CA PRO A 357 16.36 11.02 7.42
C PRO A 357 14.84 10.89 7.25
N VAL A 358 14.07 11.39 8.21
CA VAL A 358 12.60 11.41 8.12
C VAL A 358 12.05 12.83 8.17
N THR A 359 10.92 13.05 7.50
CA THR A 359 10.13 14.28 7.61
C THR A 359 8.97 14.07 8.56
N VAL A 360 8.84 14.90 9.59
CA VAL A 360 7.65 14.89 10.46
C VAL A 360 6.47 15.50 9.69
N LEU A 361 5.47 14.68 9.41
CA LEU A 361 4.26 15.09 8.69
C LEU A 361 3.21 15.68 9.64
N TRP A 362 3.09 15.12 10.85
CA TRP A 362 2.10 15.55 11.83
C TRP A 362 2.59 15.33 13.25
N ARG A 363 2.26 16.29 14.12
CA ARG A 363 2.42 16.17 15.57
C ARG A 363 1.06 16.43 16.22
N PRO A 364 0.54 15.49 17.03
CA PRO A 364 -0.61 15.79 17.88
C PRO A 364 -0.26 16.95 18.80
N GLU A 365 -1.21 17.89 18.95
CA GLU A 365 -1.13 18.87 20.01
C GLU A 365 -1.16 18.12 21.33
N VAL A 366 -0.05 18.17 22.06
CA VAL A 366 -0.04 17.71 23.45
C VAL A 366 -0.95 18.68 24.17
N ASN A 367 -2.20 18.26 24.43
CA ASN A 367 -3.12 18.98 25.30
C ASN A 367 -2.38 19.22 26.61
N ARG A 368 -1.89 20.44 26.81
CA ARG A 368 -1.29 20.89 28.06
C ARG A 368 -2.44 21.01 29.05
N GLY A 369 -2.77 19.88 29.67
CA GLY A 369 -3.68 19.81 30.81
C GLY A 369 -3.17 20.62 31.98
#